data_AF-A0A8T3TNI8-F1
#
_entry.id   AF-A0A8T3TNI8-F1
#
_cell.length_a   1.000
_cell.length_b   1.000
_cell.length_c   1.000
_cell.angle_alpha   90.00
_cell.angle_beta   90.00
_cell.angle_gamma   90.00
#
_symmetry.space_group_name_H-M   'P 1'
#
loop_
_entity.id
_entity.type
_entity.pdbx_description
1 polymer ?
#
loop_
_entity_poly.entity_id
_entity_poly.type
_entity_poly.pdbx_seq_one_letter_code
_entity_poly.pdbx_strand_id
1 'polypeptide(L)'
;MADSLRFLLLIAFVGLLLLLRFDARRFGTAEYDDERARGGLRGWIRRLTWYGMGVLLVLAIYLVHPLPISELRLDLGADRQEAIGLGLLFGVGGTLVAFLLAWYRYRRFRLPPARHYPGAIVNCIGTSFLDEALFRGIILGLILAYDWPLELAVAFQAVLYGLATRLGAPGRSRSMLVISIGVGLVAGFLTVQTGGIGAAFVGHAVTRFAIFMATGHAGQVRPRGYEPEEELGHSLPPDGWEVVVDRDVAPGVPANPGRLRQVRPG
;
A
#
# COMPACT_ATOMS: atom_id res chain seq x y z
N MET A 1 -36.52 -11.20 11.95
CA MET A 1 -35.66 -12.26 11.36
C MET A 1 -34.86 -11.76 10.17
N ALA A 2 -35.48 -11.14 9.16
CA ALA A 2 -34.75 -10.62 7.99
C ALA A 2 -33.68 -9.57 8.36
N ASP A 3 -33.98 -8.64 9.27
CA ASP A 3 -33.02 -7.61 9.68
C ASP A 3 -31.84 -8.18 10.47
N SER A 4 -32.10 -9.12 11.37
CA SER A 4 -31.05 -9.85 12.10
C SER A 4 -30.13 -10.61 11.16
N LEU A 5 -30.68 -11.27 10.12
CA LEU A 5 -29.89 -11.96 9.11
C LEU A 5 -29.04 -10.98 8.29
N ARG A 6 -29.61 -9.84 7.86
CA ARG A 6 -28.87 -8.80 7.13
C ARG A 6 -27.71 -8.24 7.96
N PHE A 7 -27.94 -7.99 9.24
CA PHE A 7 -26.90 -7.52 10.15
C PHE A 7 -25.77 -8.55 10.33
N LEU A 8 -26.11 -9.84 10.51
CA LEU A 8 -25.11 -10.91 10.59
C LEU A 8 -24.32 -11.06 9.29
N LEU A 9 -24.98 -10.99 8.13
CA LEU A 9 -24.33 -11.02 6.82
C LEU A 9 -23.39 -9.83 6.63
N LEU A 10 -23.83 -8.63 7.03
CA LEU A 10 -23.00 -7.43 7.00
C LEU A 10 -21.73 -7.64 7.83
N ILE A 11 -21.86 -8.04 9.10
CA ILE A 11 -20.70 -8.32 9.97
C ILE A 11 -19.79 -9.37 9.33
N ALA A 12 -20.36 -10.45 8.79
CA ALA A 12 -19.58 -11.51 8.14
C ALA A 12 -18.80 -10.97 6.93
N PHE A 13 -19.43 -10.19 6.04
CA PHE A 13 -18.75 -9.62 4.88
C PHE A 13 -17.71 -8.58 5.24
N VAL A 14 -17.97 -7.71 6.23
CA VAL A 14 -16.98 -6.76 6.74
C VAL A 14 -15.80 -7.49 7.36
N GLY A 15 -16.06 -8.51 8.17
CA GLY A 15 -15.03 -9.37 8.76
C GLY A 15 -14.19 -10.08 7.69
N LEU A 16 -14.83 -10.64 6.66
CA LEU A 16 -14.14 -11.26 5.53
C LEU A 16 -13.32 -10.26 4.72
N LEU A 17 -13.81 -9.04 4.50
CA LEU A 17 -13.08 -7.99 3.80
C LEU A 17 -11.85 -7.53 4.60
N LEU A 18 -11.99 -7.43 5.92
CA LEU A 18 -10.88 -7.14 6.83
C LEU A 18 -9.84 -8.27 6.84
N LEU A 19 -10.27 -9.54 6.91
CA LEU A 19 -9.40 -10.70 6.81
C LEU A 19 -8.69 -10.76 5.45
N LEU A 20 -9.41 -10.48 4.36
CA LEU A 20 -8.85 -10.39 3.03
C LEU A 20 -7.74 -9.33 2.97
N ARG A 21 -7.91 -8.21 3.69
CA ARG A 21 -6.88 -7.18 3.80
C ARG A 21 -5.65 -7.64 4.59
N PHE A 22 -5.84 -8.35 5.70
CA PHE A 22 -4.72 -8.96 6.44
C PHE A 22 -3.92 -9.95 5.59
N ASP A 23 -4.61 -10.72 4.74
CA ASP A 23 -4.02 -11.74 3.88
C ASP A 23 -3.47 -11.22 2.56
N ALA A 24 -3.58 -9.91 2.29
CA ALA A 24 -3.15 -9.29 1.04
C ALA A 24 -1.69 -9.65 0.67
N ARG A 25 -0.82 -9.90 1.67
CA ARG A 25 0.58 -10.27 1.44
C ARG A 25 0.71 -11.60 0.71
N ARG A 26 -0.13 -12.58 1.07
CA ARG A 26 -0.15 -13.91 0.43
C ARG A 26 -0.55 -13.81 -1.04
N PHE A 27 -1.36 -12.81 -1.37
CA PHE A 27 -1.79 -12.55 -2.74
C PHE A 27 -0.80 -11.69 -3.54
N GLY A 28 0.22 -11.13 -2.89
CA GLY A 28 1.15 -10.18 -3.49
C GLY A 28 0.48 -8.84 -3.82
N THR A 29 -0.62 -8.52 -3.11
CA THR A 29 -1.39 -7.27 -3.20
C THR A 29 -1.33 -6.47 -1.91
N ALA A 30 -0.84 -7.06 -0.81
CA ALA A 30 -0.43 -6.24 0.32
C ALA A 30 0.53 -5.26 -0.25
N GLU A 31 0.38 -4.04 0.23
CA GLU A 31 1.44 -3.08 0.34
C GLU A 31 2.79 -3.75 0.17
N TYR A 32 3.18 -3.67 -1.10
CA TYR A 32 4.53 -3.48 -1.48
C TYR A 32 5.41 -4.74 -1.47
N ASP A 33 4.84 -5.89 -1.82
CA ASP A 33 5.60 -7.14 -2.02
C ASP A 33 5.97 -7.38 -3.50
N ASP A 34 7.29 -7.33 -3.71
CA ASP A 34 8.14 -7.81 -4.79
C ASP A 34 7.54 -8.04 -6.20
N GLU A 35 7.96 -7.18 -7.12
CA GLU A 35 8.17 -7.56 -8.52
C GLU A 35 9.37 -8.50 -8.71
N ARG A 36 10.11 -8.83 -7.65
CA ARG A 36 11.19 -9.82 -7.65
C ARG A 36 10.69 -11.26 -7.52
N ALA A 37 9.43 -11.48 -7.15
CA ALA A 37 8.85 -12.82 -7.20
C ALA A 37 8.66 -13.21 -8.68
N ARG A 38 9.36 -14.27 -9.11
CA ARG A 38 9.30 -14.92 -10.44
C ARG A 38 7.90 -15.49 -10.76
N GLY A 39 6.85 -14.67 -10.69
CA GLY A 39 5.47 -15.13 -10.65
C GLY A 39 4.79 -15.28 -12.01
N GLY A 40 5.29 -14.60 -13.05
CA GLY A 40 4.68 -14.59 -14.38
C GLY A 40 3.16 -14.39 -14.33
N LEU A 41 2.43 -15.14 -15.16
CA LEU A 41 0.96 -15.16 -15.21
C LEU A 41 0.31 -15.55 -13.87
N ARG A 42 0.89 -16.51 -13.14
CA ARG A 42 0.31 -17.04 -11.88
C ARG A 42 0.27 -15.99 -10.78
N GLY A 43 1.32 -15.16 -10.68
CA GLY A 43 1.35 -14.02 -9.76
C GLY A 43 0.27 -12.99 -10.10
N TRP A 44 0.08 -12.71 -11.39
CA TRP A 44 -0.96 -11.80 -11.90
C TRP A 44 -2.37 -12.28 -11.59
N ILE A 45 -2.68 -13.55 -11.87
CA ILE A 45 -4.00 -14.14 -11.56
C ILE A 45 -4.29 -14.00 -10.08
N ARG A 46 -3.33 -14.32 -9.21
CA ARG A 46 -3.50 -14.22 -7.76
C ARG A 46 -3.85 -12.79 -7.32
N ARG A 47 -3.19 -11.77 -7.89
CA ARG A 47 -3.51 -10.36 -7.59
C ARG A 47 -4.92 -10.00 -8.05
N LEU A 48 -5.29 -10.38 -9.28
CA LEU A 48 -6.63 -10.14 -9.82
C LEU A 48 -7.71 -10.86 -9.01
N THR A 49 -7.46 -12.08 -8.53
CA THR A 49 -8.38 -12.78 -7.63
C THR A 49 -8.59 -12.01 -6.34
N TRP A 50 -7.54 -11.45 -5.74
CA TRP A 50 -7.67 -10.64 -4.54
C TRP A 50 -8.50 -9.37 -4.78
N TYR A 51 -8.24 -8.63 -5.85
CA TYR A 51 -9.06 -7.46 -6.21
C TYR A 51 -10.52 -7.86 -6.51
N GLY A 52 -10.73 -8.92 -7.28
CA GLY A 52 -12.04 -9.42 -7.63
C GLY A 52 -12.85 -9.82 -6.40
N MET A 53 -12.27 -10.58 -5.47
CA MET A 53 -12.92 -10.94 -4.21
C MET A 53 -13.24 -9.70 -3.36
N GLY A 54 -12.31 -8.74 -3.28
CA GLY A 54 -12.54 -7.49 -2.54
C GLY A 54 -13.71 -6.69 -3.12
N VAL A 55 -13.74 -6.51 -4.45
CA VAL A 55 -14.84 -5.80 -5.14
C VAL A 55 -16.16 -6.52 -4.93
N LEU A 56 -16.18 -7.86 -5.06
CA LEU A 56 -17.39 -8.66 -4.82
C LEU A 56 -17.90 -8.52 -3.39
N LEU A 57 -17.02 -8.49 -2.38
CA LEU A 57 -17.40 -8.29 -0.98
C LEU A 57 -17.94 -6.87 -0.74
N VAL A 58 -17.32 -5.84 -1.32
CA VAL A 58 -17.83 -4.45 -1.25
C VAL A 58 -19.21 -4.36 -1.89
N LEU A 59 -19.42 -4.98 -3.05
CA LEU A 59 -20.73 -5.04 -3.71
C LEU A 59 -21.75 -5.82 -2.88
N ALA A 60 -21.37 -6.93 -2.24
CA ALA A 60 -22.25 -7.68 -1.37
C ALA A 60 -22.70 -6.83 -0.16
N ILE A 61 -21.78 -6.08 0.44
CA ILE A 61 -22.09 -5.11 1.52
C ILE A 61 -23.03 -4.02 1.01
N TYR A 62 -22.74 -3.46 -0.17
CA TYR A 62 -23.58 -2.43 -0.80
C TYR A 62 -25.03 -2.91 -1.01
N LEU A 63 -25.21 -4.17 -1.41
CA LEU A 63 -26.54 -4.75 -1.67
C LEU A 63 -27.29 -5.17 -0.39
N VAL A 64 -26.57 -5.54 0.67
CA VAL A 64 -27.18 -6.01 1.93
C VAL A 64 -27.50 -4.86 2.88
N HIS A 65 -26.68 -3.81 2.91
CA HIS A 65 -26.89 -2.67 3.77
C HIS A 65 -28.07 -1.81 3.30
N PRO A 66 -28.97 -1.35 4.18
CA PRO A 66 -30.14 -0.57 3.76
C PRO A 66 -29.75 0.83 3.23
N LEU A 67 -28.67 1.41 3.74
CA LEU A 67 -28.25 2.79 3.45
C LEU A 67 -26.77 2.86 3.03
N PRO A 68 -26.36 2.21 1.91
CA PRO A 68 -24.95 2.08 1.55
C PRO A 68 -24.31 3.40 1.11
N ILE A 69 -25.09 4.35 0.61
CA ILE A 69 -24.59 5.66 0.18
C ILE A 69 -24.56 6.62 1.37
N SER A 70 -25.68 6.80 2.08
CA SER A 70 -25.79 7.82 3.13
C SER A 70 -25.05 7.45 4.42
N GLU A 71 -25.01 6.16 4.79
CA GLU A 71 -24.32 5.72 6.03
C GLU A 71 -22.92 5.19 5.72
N LEU A 72 -22.77 4.30 4.74
CA LEU A 72 -21.47 3.70 4.41
C LEU A 72 -20.63 4.52 3.44
N ARG A 73 -21.14 5.65 2.93
CA ARG A 73 -20.40 6.56 2.03
C ARG A 73 -19.77 5.86 0.80
N LEU A 74 -20.39 4.77 0.33
CA LEU A 74 -19.94 4.01 -0.84
C LEU A 74 -20.38 4.68 -2.14
N ASP A 75 -19.99 5.94 -2.31
CA ASP A 75 -20.18 6.75 -3.51
C ASP A 75 -18.94 7.63 -3.75
N LEU A 76 -18.88 8.31 -4.89
CA LEU A 76 -17.79 9.23 -5.22
C LEU A 76 -17.84 10.52 -4.39
N GLY A 77 -19.01 10.87 -3.87
CA GLY A 77 -19.29 12.11 -3.15
C GLY A 77 -20.49 12.82 -3.75
N ALA A 78 -21.11 13.70 -2.96
CA ALA A 78 -22.31 14.44 -3.37
C ALA A 78 -22.06 15.33 -4.60
N ASP A 79 -20.93 16.04 -4.61
CA ASP A 79 -20.41 16.75 -5.78
C ASP A 79 -19.16 16.04 -6.31
N ARG A 80 -19.26 15.50 -7.53
CA ARG A 80 -18.17 14.76 -8.17
C ARG A 80 -17.00 15.67 -8.56
N GLN A 81 -17.26 16.91 -8.96
CA GLN A 81 -16.19 17.85 -9.33
C GLN A 81 -15.39 18.25 -8.09
N GLU A 82 -16.08 18.55 -7.00
CA GLU A 82 -15.44 18.84 -5.71
C GLU A 82 -14.63 17.62 -5.23
N ALA A 83 -15.22 16.42 -5.24
CA ALA A 83 -14.54 15.21 -4.80
C ALA A 83 -13.28 14.90 -5.62
N ILE A 84 -13.35 15.01 -6.94
CA ILE A 84 -12.17 14.83 -7.82
C ILE A 84 -11.15 15.94 -7.55
N GLY A 85 -11.57 17.20 -7.43
CA GLY A 85 -10.70 18.34 -7.18
C GLY A 85 -9.92 18.20 -5.86
N LEU A 86 -10.62 17.89 -4.77
CA LEU A 86 -10.02 17.64 -3.46
C LEU A 86 -9.14 16.39 -3.46
N GLY A 87 -9.55 15.33 -4.15
CA GLY A 87 -8.75 14.12 -4.31
C GLY A 87 -7.44 14.37 -5.06
N LEU A 88 -7.46 15.18 -6.12
CA LEU A 88 -6.25 15.59 -6.84
C LEU A 88 -5.36 16.48 -5.98
N LEU A 89 -5.93 17.45 -5.25
CA LEU A 89 -5.17 18.30 -4.33
C LEU A 89 -4.48 17.46 -3.23
N PHE A 90 -5.21 16.52 -2.64
CA PHE A 90 -4.67 15.56 -1.70
C PHE A 90 -3.55 14.72 -2.33
N GLY A 91 -3.75 14.23 -3.57
CA GLY A 91 -2.75 13.52 -4.35
C GLY A 91 -1.47 14.33 -4.62
N VAL A 92 -1.59 15.65 -4.88
CA VAL A 92 -0.44 16.55 -5.00
C VAL A 92 0.32 16.63 -3.67
N GLY A 93 -0.38 16.80 -2.55
CA GLY A 93 0.23 16.80 -1.22
C GLY A 93 0.97 15.48 -0.94
N GLY A 94 0.34 14.34 -1.22
CA GLY A 94 0.98 13.04 -1.08
C GLY A 94 2.17 12.82 -2.02
N THR A 95 2.12 13.37 -3.23
CA THR A 95 3.24 13.38 -4.18
C THR A 95 4.42 14.16 -3.61
N LEU A 96 4.19 15.36 -3.07
CA LEU A 96 5.24 16.14 -2.42
C LEU A 96 5.88 15.37 -1.26
N VAL A 97 5.06 14.74 -0.40
CA VAL A 97 5.56 13.90 0.70
C VAL A 97 6.40 12.73 0.19
N ALA A 98 5.97 12.06 -0.88
CA ALA A 98 6.70 10.94 -1.48
C ALA A 98 8.09 11.35 -2.01
N PHE A 99 8.15 12.48 -2.72
CA PHE A 99 9.40 13.01 -3.25
C PHE A 99 10.32 13.53 -2.14
N LEU A 100 9.78 14.22 -1.13
CA LEU A 100 10.54 14.64 0.04
C LEU A 100 11.11 13.46 0.81
N LEU A 101 10.32 12.39 1.00
CA LEU A 101 10.79 11.15 1.62
C LEU A 101 11.95 10.55 0.82
N ALA A 102 11.79 10.42 -0.51
CA ALA A 102 12.82 9.86 -1.37
C ALA A 102 14.10 10.70 -1.34
N TRP A 103 13.97 12.03 -1.39
CA TRP A 103 15.11 12.94 -1.31
C TRP A 103 15.82 12.87 0.04
N TYR A 104 15.07 12.96 1.14
CA TYR A 104 15.60 12.87 2.50
C TYR A 104 16.33 11.54 2.73
N ARG A 105 15.77 10.44 2.22
CA ARG A 105 16.28 9.10 2.47
C ARG A 105 17.41 8.68 1.54
N TYR A 106 17.27 8.92 0.24
CA TYR A 106 18.16 8.40 -0.78
C TYR A 106 19.04 9.45 -1.44
N ARG A 107 18.76 10.76 -1.22
CA ARG A 107 19.39 11.89 -1.92
C ARG A 107 19.27 11.84 -3.45
N ARG A 108 18.39 10.98 -3.97
CA ARG A 108 18.09 10.78 -5.38
C ARG A 108 16.71 10.15 -5.54
N PHE A 109 16.10 10.33 -6.70
CA PHE A 109 14.88 9.61 -7.07
C PHE A 109 15.26 8.29 -7.73
N ARG A 110 14.54 7.22 -7.38
CA ARG A 110 14.76 5.88 -7.94
C ARG A 110 13.62 5.54 -8.88
N LEU A 111 13.67 6.03 -10.12
CA LEU A 111 12.60 5.75 -11.06
C LEU A 111 12.60 4.26 -11.46
N PRO A 112 11.45 3.55 -11.37
CA PRO A 112 11.33 2.17 -11.84
C PRO A 112 11.53 2.06 -13.37
N PRO A 113 11.97 0.90 -13.89
CA PRO A 113 11.91 0.60 -15.33
C PRO A 113 10.47 0.62 -15.88
N ALA A 114 10.27 1.08 -17.11
CA ALA A 114 8.96 1.29 -17.73
C ALA A 114 8.01 0.08 -17.70
N ARG A 115 8.55 -1.15 -17.78
CA ARG A 115 7.78 -2.40 -17.72
C ARG A 115 6.97 -2.60 -16.43
N HIS A 116 7.33 -1.90 -15.36
CA HIS A 116 6.73 -2.04 -14.03
C HIS A 116 5.49 -1.14 -13.83
N TYR A 117 5.28 -0.15 -14.69
CA TYR A 117 4.23 0.86 -14.54
C TYR A 117 2.82 0.28 -14.66
N PRO A 118 2.49 -0.57 -15.65
CA PRO A 118 1.13 -1.09 -15.78
C PRO A 118 0.67 -1.88 -14.54
N GLY A 119 1.55 -2.75 -14.02
CA GLY A 119 1.27 -3.51 -12.79
C GLY A 119 1.16 -2.62 -11.56
N ALA A 120 2.01 -1.59 -11.46
CA ALA A 120 1.96 -0.64 -10.37
C ALA A 120 0.66 0.19 -10.38
N ILE A 121 0.20 0.65 -11.55
CA ILE A 121 -1.05 1.41 -11.69
C ILE A 121 -2.24 0.56 -11.23
N VAL A 122 -2.37 -0.67 -11.74
CA VAL A 122 -3.44 -1.60 -11.34
C VAL A 122 -3.39 -1.85 -9.84
N ASN A 123 -2.20 -2.05 -9.28
CA ASN A 123 -2.04 -2.28 -7.86
C ASN A 123 -2.41 -1.05 -7.01
N CYS A 124 -1.98 0.15 -7.42
CA CYS A 124 -2.30 1.38 -6.70
C CYS A 124 -3.81 1.63 -6.70
N ILE A 125 -4.47 1.48 -7.85
CA ILE A 125 -5.92 1.63 -8.01
C ILE A 125 -6.66 0.56 -7.20
N GLY A 126 -6.34 -0.72 -7.40
CA GLY A 126 -7.05 -1.81 -6.75
C GLY A 126 -6.92 -1.79 -5.23
N THR A 127 -5.72 -1.55 -4.71
CA THR A 127 -5.51 -1.48 -3.25
C THR A 127 -6.12 -0.22 -2.65
N SER A 128 -5.98 0.95 -3.29
CA SER A 128 -6.61 2.18 -2.77
C SER A 128 -8.13 2.09 -2.78
N PHE A 129 -8.74 1.53 -3.82
CA PHE A 129 -10.19 1.33 -3.87
C PHE A 129 -10.67 0.48 -2.68
N LEU A 130 -10.04 -0.67 -2.44
CA LEU A 130 -10.44 -1.58 -1.37
C LEU A 130 -10.15 -0.99 0.02
N ASP A 131 -9.03 -0.28 0.18
CA ASP A 131 -8.69 0.40 1.43
C ASP A 131 -9.70 1.51 1.75
N GLU A 132 -10.04 2.35 0.78
CA GLU A 132 -10.99 3.44 1.01
C GLU A 132 -12.42 2.92 1.18
N ALA A 133 -12.85 1.95 0.39
CA ALA A 133 -14.18 1.33 0.57
C ALA A 133 -14.31 0.67 1.94
N LEU A 134 -13.31 -0.09 2.39
CA LEU A 134 -13.34 -0.78 3.68
C LEU A 134 -13.24 0.20 4.86
N PHE A 135 -12.21 1.05 4.89
CA PHE A 135 -11.90 1.84 6.09
C PHE A 135 -12.65 3.17 6.13
N ARG A 136 -12.75 3.89 5.01
CA ARG A 136 -13.33 5.23 4.94
C ARG A 136 -14.81 5.22 4.56
N GLY A 137 -15.22 4.24 3.77
CA GLY A 137 -16.62 3.95 3.51
C GLY A 137 -17.22 3.19 4.68
N ILE A 138 -17.03 1.87 4.69
CA ILE A 138 -17.78 0.93 5.52
C ILE A 138 -17.49 1.13 7.02
N ILE A 139 -16.24 1.03 7.46
CA ILE A 139 -15.90 1.07 8.89
C ILE A 139 -16.20 2.46 9.47
N LEU A 140 -15.69 3.53 8.85
CA LEU A 140 -15.95 4.89 9.29
C LEU A 140 -17.45 5.23 9.25
N GLY A 141 -18.15 4.81 8.20
CA GLY A 141 -19.59 4.95 8.05
C GLY A 141 -20.37 4.30 9.19
N LEU A 142 -20.09 3.03 9.48
CA LEU A 142 -20.73 2.29 10.57
C LEU A 142 -20.45 2.91 11.96
N ILE A 143 -19.22 3.37 12.19
CA ILE A 143 -18.85 4.01 13.46
C ILE A 143 -19.60 5.33 13.64
N LEU A 144 -19.69 6.15 12.59
CA LEU A 144 -20.42 7.41 12.62
C LEU A 144 -21.94 7.21 12.73
N ALA A 145 -22.48 6.15 12.13
CA ALA A 145 -23.88 5.77 12.29
C ALA A 145 -24.21 5.33 13.74
N TYR A 146 -23.20 5.02 14.54
CA TYR A 146 -23.32 4.75 15.98
C TYR A 146 -22.99 5.98 16.85
N ASP A 147 -23.10 7.18 16.28
CA ASP A 147 -22.93 8.48 16.95
C ASP A 147 -21.57 8.70 17.62
N TRP A 148 -20.51 8.07 17.11
CA TRP A 148 -19.16 8.41 17.55
C TRP A 148 -18.78 9.83 17.13
N PRO A 149 -18.04 10.58 17.96
CA PRO A 149 -17.47 11.85 17.56
C PRO A 149 -16.61 11.70 16.30
N LEU A 150 -16.71 12.66 15.37
CA LEU A 150 -16.06 12.61 14.07
C LEU A 150 -14.55 12.38 14.19
N GLU A 151 -13.89 13.12 15.07
CA GLU A 151 -12.45 13.08 15.28
C GLU A 151 -12.01 11.71 15.79
N LEU A 152 -12.80 11.12 16.71
CA LEU A 152 -12.53 9.80 17.26
C LEU A 152 -12.74 8.70 16.21
N ALA A 153 -13.80 8.80 15.41
CA ALA A 153 -14.10 7.85 14.35
C ALA A 153 -12.99 7.85 13.27
N VAL A 154 -12.55 9.05 12.85
CA VAL A 154 -11.46 9.23 11.87
C VAL A 154 -10.13 8.73 12.45
N ALA A 155 -9.82 9.02 13.72
CA ALA A 155 -8.62 8.52 14.36
C ALA A 155 -8.63 6.99 14.49
N PHE A 156 -9.75 6.40 14.93
CA PHE A 156 -9.89 4.96 15.09
C PHE A 156 -9.72 4.23 13.78
N GLN A 157 -10.40 4.65 12.70
CA GLN A 157 -10.25 3.98 11.40
C GLN A 157 -8.82 4.11 10.86
N ALA A 158 -8.13 5.24 11.10
CA ALA A 158 -6.77 5.43 10.64
C ALA A 158 -5.78 4.50 11.36
N VAL A 159 -5.98 4.30 12.67
CA VAL A 159 -5.22 3.31 13.45
C VAL A 159 -5.53 1.90 12.98
N LEU A 160 -6.81 1.56 12.80
CA LEU A 160 -7.22 0.24 12.34
C LEU A 160 -6.68 -0.06 10.93
N TYR A 161 -6.67 0.93 10.04
CA TYR A 161 -6.00 0.86 8.75
C TYR A 161 -4.51 0.54 8.93
N GLY A 162 -3.77 1.33 9.70
CA GLY A 162 -2.34 1.09 9.95
C GLY A 162 -2.02 -0.29 10.54
N LEU A 163 -2.93 -0.83 11.37
CA LEU A 163 -2.84 -2.19 11.92
C LEU A 163 -3.12 -3.26 10.85
N ALA A 164 -4.19 -3.09 10.08
CA ALA A 164 -4.60 -4.01 9.02
C ALA A 164 -3.56 -4.11 7.89
N THR A 165 -2.84 -3.01 7.64
CA THR A 165 -1.73 -2.98 6.68
C THR A 165 -0.42 -3.52 7.25
N ARG A 166 -0.38 -3.79 8.56
CA ARG A 166 0.78 -4.33 9.28
C ARG A 166 2.04 -3.48 9.16
N LEU A 167 1.91 -2.18 8.89
CA LEU A 167 3.06 -1.28 8.72
C LEU A 167 3.84 -1.07 10.03
N GLY A 168 3.24 -1.37 11.18
CA GLY A 168 3.92 -1.39 12.48
C GLY A 168 4.68 -2.68 12.82
N ALA A 169 4.61 -3.72 11.96
CA ALA A 169 5.28 -4.99 12.25
C ALA A 169 6.83 -4.88 12.16
N PRO A 170 7.58 -5.73 12.89
CA PRO A 170 9.05 -5.76 12.79
C PRO A 170 9.52 -5.91 11.33
N GLY A 171 10.56 -5.15 10.96
CA GLY A 171 11.09 -5.12 9.59
C GLY A 171 10.33 -4.20 8.63
N ARG A 172 9.39 -3.38 9.10
CA ARG A 172 8.67 -2.39 8.29
C ARG A 172 9.20 -0.96 8.52
N SER A 173 9.05 -0.10 7.51
CA SER A 173 9.49 1.29 7.58
C SER A 173 8.57 2.12 8.46
N ARG A 174 9.13 2.74 9.52
CA ARG A 174 8.41 3.67 10.40
C ARG A 174 7.88 4.89 9.64
N SER A 175 8.62 5.39 8.65
CA SER A 175 8.18 6.50 7.81
C SER A 175 6.93 6.15 7.02
N MET A 176 6.83 4.91 6.53
CA MET A 176 5.64 4.44 5.81
C MET A 176 4.44 4.32 6.75
N LEU A 177 4.63 3.86 8.00
CA LEU A 177 3.56 3.87 8.99
C LEU A 177 3.03 5.28 9.26
N VAL A 178 3.91 6.26 9.46
CA VAL A 178 3.51 7.66 9.69
C VAL A 178 2.77 8.23 8.49
N ILE A 179 3.28 8.02 7.27
CA ILE A 179 2.60 8.48 6.04
C ILE A 179 1.23 7.81 5.90
N SER A 180 1.12 6.51 6.14
CA SER A 180 -0.14 5.79 6.03
C SER A 180 -1.17 6.22 7.09
N ILE A 181 -0.73 6.55 8.31
CA ILE A 181 -1.63 7.14 9.32
C ILE A 181 -2.07 8.54 8.87
N GLY A 182 -1.16 9.38 8.36
CA GLY A 182 -1.49 10.71 7.86
C GLY A 182 -2.49 10.66 6.68
N VAL A 183 -2.24 9.79 5.70
CA VAL A 183 -3.17 9.47 4.62
C VAL A 183 -4.50 8.95 5.17
N GLY A 184 -4.44 8.07 6.18
CA GLY A 184 -5.53 7.62 7.04
C GLY A 184 -6.48 8.74 7.43
N LEU A 185 -5.93 9.72 8.15
CA LEU A 185 -6.65 10.84 8.74
C LEU A 185 -7.23 11.76 7.66
N VAL A 186 -6.40 12.22 6.70
CA VAL A 186 -6.84 13.15 5.65
C VAL A 186 -7.94 12.52 4.80
N ALA A 187 -7.78 11.27 4.38
CA ALA A 187 -8.79 10.54 3.62
C ALA A 187 -10.10 10.36 4.41
N GLY A 188 -10.03 10.12 5.72
CA GLY A 188 -11.20 10.04 6.60
C GLY A 188 -12.00 11.34 6.61
N PHE A 189 -11.34 12.48 6.83
CA PHE A 189 -11.99 13.78 6.78
C PHE A 189 -12.57 14.10 5.40
N LEU A 190 -11.81 13.85 4.33
CA LEU A 190 -12.29 14.07 2.96
C LEU A 190 -13.52 13.23 2.64
N THR A 191 -13.58 12.00 3.13
CA THR A 191 -14.73 11.11 2.91
C THR A 191 -15.99 11.64 3.58
N VAL A 192 -15.85 12.15 4.81
CA VAL A 192 -16.98 12.75 5.52
C VAL A 192 -17.39 14.08 4.88
N GLN A 193 -16.42 14.92 4.51
CA GLN A 193 -16.66 16.22 3.90
C GLN A 193 -17.38 16.09 2.55
N THR A 194 -16.95 15.18 1.70
CA THR A 194 -17.51 14.99 0.35
C THR A 194 -18.72 14.06 0.34
N GLY A 195 -19.00 13.36 1.44
CA GLY A 195 -20.08 12.37 1.54
C GLY A 195 -19.79 11.05 0.81
N GLY A 196 -18.56 10.82 0.36
CA GLY A 196 -18.18 9.63 -0.40
C GLY A 196 -16.68 9.38 -0.41
N ILE A 197 -16.27 8.17 -0.77
CA ILE A 197 -14.86 7.77 -0.79
C ILE A 197 -14.07 8.34 -1.98
N GLY A 198 -14.69 9.03 -2.93
CA GLY A 198 -14.05 9.40 -4.20
C GLY A 198 -12.79 10.27 -4.04
N ALA A 199 -12.86 11.32 -3.21
CA ALA A 199 -11.70 12.19 -2.96
C ALA A 199 -10.55 11.43 -2.27
N ALA A 200 -10.89 10.64 -1.25
CA ALA A 200 -9.97 9.78 -0.54
C ALA A 200 -9.29 8.77 -1.48
N PHE A 201 -10.08 8.13 -2.35
CA PHE A 201 -9.63 7.12 -3.31
C PHE A 201 -8.64 7.70 -4.30
N VAL A 202 -8.97 8.81 -4.96
CA VAL A 202 -8.10 9.46 -5.94
C VAL A 202 -6.78 9.88 -5.29
N GLY A 203 -6.84 10.59 -4.15
CA GLY A 203 -5.64 11.08 -3.51
C GLY A 203 -4.77 9.96 -2.93
N HIS A 204 -5.37 8.88 -2.39
CA HIS A 204 -4.62 7.70 -1.95
C HIS A 204 -3.97 6.98 -3.13
N ALA A 205 -4.69 6.76 -4.25
CA ALA A 205 -4.14 6.13 -5.45
C ALA A 205 -2.94 6.89 -6.00
N VAL A 206 -3.06 8.21 -6.14
CA VAL A 206 -1.99 9.11 -6.60
C VAL A 206 -0.80 9.07 -5.65
N THR A 207 -1.05 9.16 -4.34
CA THR A 207 0.02 9.11 -3.32
C THR A 207 0.81 7.81 -3.37
N ARG A 208 0.12 6.66 -3.47
CA ARG A 208 0.77 5.34 -3.60
C ARG A 208 1.61 5.27 -4.86
N PHE A 209 1.08 5.77 -5.98
CA PHE A 209 1.81 5.78 -7.24
C PHE A 209 3.03 6.71 -7.19
N ALA A 210 2.92 7.88 -6.56
CA ALA A 210 4.04 8.79 -6.35
C ALA A 210 5.15 8.17 -5.48
N ILE A 211 4.79 7.42 -4.43
CA ILE A 211 5.76 6.67 -3.61
C ILE A 211 6.50 5.65 -4.48
N PHE A 212 5.78 4.92 -5.34
CA PHE A 212 6.38 3.99 -6.29
C PHE A 212 7.39 4.68 -7.22
N MET A 213 6.97 5.79 -7.83
CA MET A 213 7.80 6.59 -8.72
C MET A 213 9.07 7.10 -8.01
N ALA A 214 8.91 7.71 -6.84
CA ALA A 214 10.01 8.38 -6.16
C ALA A 214 11.02 7.40 -5.55
N THR A 215 10.57 6.24 -5.08
CA THR A 215 11.40 5.30 -4.30
C THR A 215 11.84 4.07 -5.07
N GLY A 216 11.28 3.80 -6.25
CA GLY A 216 11.64 2.64 -7.09
C GLY A 216 11.10 1.31 -6.59
N HIS A 217 10.40 1.36 -5.46
CA HIS A 217 9.77 0.22 -4.84
C HIS A 217 8.30 0.34 -5.12
N ALA A 218 7.65 -0.71 -5.62
CA ALA A 218 6.19 -0.77 -5.74
C ALA A 218 5.46 -0.71 -4.39
N GLY A 219 6.18 -0.38 -3.31
CA GLY A 219 5.90 0.77 -2.44
C GLY A 219 6.40 0.58 -0.99
N GLN A 220 7.31 -0.37 -0.76
CA GLN A 220 7.91 -0.62 0.53
C GLN A 220 9.35 -0.23 0.39
N VAL A 221 9.53 1.02 0.74
CA VAL A 221 10.77 1.50 1.30
C VAL A 221 11.11 0.55 2.46
N ARG A 222 12.17 -0.26 2.33
CA ARG A 222 12.60 -1.17 3.40
C ARG A 222 13.00 -0.37 4.64
N PRO A 223 13.25 -0.93 5.82
CA PRO A 223 13.96 -0.17 6.85
C PRO A 223 15.35 0.26 6.35
N ARG A 224 15.89 1.34 6.90
CA ARG A 224 17.26 1.78 6.56
C ARG A 224 18.26 0.68 6.94
N GLY A 225 19.22 0.38 6.08
CA GLY A 225 20.21 -0.69 6.25
C GLY A 225 19.80 -2.05 5.69
N TYR A 226 18.56 -2.21 5.20
CA TYR A 226 18.03 -3.48 4.68
C TYR A 226 17.73 -3.41 3.18
N GLU A 227 18.12 -2.32 2.52
CA GLU A 227 18.03 -2.23 1.07
C GLU A 227 19.04 -3.20 0.45
N PRO A 228 18.67 -3.97 -0.59
CA PRO A 228 19.59 -4.92 -1.23
C PRO A 228 20.90 -4.25 -1.68
N GLU A 229 20.83 -3.00 -2.13
CA GLU A 229 21.99 -2.22 -2.55
C GLU A 229 22.86 -1.76 -1.36
N GLU A 230 22.26 -1.53 -0.19
CA GLU A 230 23.00 -1.22 1.05
C GLU A 230 23.66 -2.50 1.59
N GLU A 231 22.96 -3.63 1.59
CA GLU A 231 23.50 -4.97 1.92
C GLU A 231 24.61 -5.40 0.94
N LEU A 232 24.44 -5.12 -0.35
CA LEU A 232 25.49 -5.30 -1.37
C LEU A 232 26.66 -4.36 -1.13
N GLY A 233 26.42 -3.09 -0.78
CA GLY A 233 27.49 -2.16 -0.40
C GLY A 233 28.28 -2.61 0.84
N HIS A 234 27.66 -3.35 1.76
CA HIS A 234 28.34 -3.98 2.89
C HIS A 234 29.12 -5.25 2.53
N SER A 235 28.76 -5.94 1.44
CA SER A 235 29.46 -7.14 0.98
C SER A 235 30.49 -6.87 -0.12
N LEU A 236 30.40 -5.72 -0.78
CA LEU A 236 31.40 -5.20 -1.70
C LEU A 236 32.53 -4.52 -0.91
N PRO A 237 33.79 -4.67 -1.35
CA PRO A 237 34.87 -3.95 -0.72
C PRO A 237 34.74 -2.43 -0.95
N PRO A 238 35.34 -1.59 -0.09
CA PRO A 238 35.22 -0.14 -0.19
C PRO A 238 35.66 0.39 -1.56
N ASP A 239 35.10 1.53 -1.99
CA ASP A 239 35.51 2.20 -3.22
C ASP A 239 37.04 2.38 -3.25
N GLY A 240 37.68 1.92 -4.34
CA GLY A 240 39.13 1.92 -4.51
C GLY A 240 39.84 0.61 -4.17
N TRP A 241 39.11 -0.41 -3.69
CA TRP A 241 39.66 -1.75 -3.48
C TRP A 241 39.42 -2.65 -4.69
N GLU A 242 40.46 -3.36 -5.12
CA GLU A 242 40.37 -4.28 -6.24
C GLU A 242 39.78 -5.62 -5.79
N VAL A 243 38.77 -6.10 -6.50
CA VAL A 243 38.19 -7.43 -6.26
C VAL A 243 39.08 -8.47 -6.96
N VAL A 244 39.95 -9.13 -6.21
CA VAL A 244 40.75 -10.24 -6.75
C VAL A 244 39.87 -11.49 -6.79
N VAL A 245 39.46 -11.86 -8.00
CA VAL A 245 38.81 -13.16 -8.23
C VAL A 245 39.90 -14.22 -8.19
N ASP A 246 39.84 -15.10 -7.20
CA ASP A 246 40.78 -16.21 -7.03
C ASP A 246 40.67 -17.12 -8.28
N ARG A 247 41.65 -17.07 -9.18
CA ARG A 247 41.64 -17.79 -10.46
C ARG A 247 42.01 -19.26 -10.34
N ASP A 248 42.18 -19.78 -9.13
CA ASP A 248 42.58 -21.17 -8.89
C ASP A 248 41.41 -22.17 -8.89
N VAL A 249 40.29 -21.80 -9.51
CA VAL A 249 39.17 -22.72 -9.72
C VAL A 249 39.36 -23.43 -11.05
N ALA A 250 39.72 -24.71 -11.00
CA ALA A 250 39.81 -25.59 -12.17
C ALA A 250 38.54 -25.46 -13.05
N PRO A 251 38.68 -25.51 -14.39
CA PRO A 251 37.55 -25.34 -15.30
C PRO A 251 36.45 -26.38 -15.00
N GLY A 252 35.27 -25.91 -14.58
CA GLY A 252 34.09 -26.74 -14.33
C GLY A 252 33.46 -26.65 -12.94
N VAL A 253 34.07 -25.95 -11.98
CA VAL A 253 33.48 -25.76 -10.64
C VAL A 253 32.77 -24.39 -10.57
N PRO A 254 31.48 -24.33 -10.18
CA PRO A 254 30.77 -23.07 -10.04
C PRO A 254 31.41 -22.20 -8.95
N ALA A 255 31.65 -20.92 -9.28
CA ALA A 255 32.27 -19.96 -8.37
C ALA A 255 31.46 -19.86 -7.07
N ASN A 256 32.10 -20.13 -5.94
CA ASN A 256 31.53 -19.95 -4.61
C ASN A 256 31.72 -18.49 -4.17
N PRO A 257 30.67 -17.68 -4.01
CA PRO A 257 30.79 -16.26 -3.67
C PRO A 257 31.41 -16.00 -2.27
N GLY A 258 31.64 -17.04 -1.46
CA GLY A 258 32.27 -16.93 -0.15
C GLY A 258 33.81 -16.88 -0.13
N ARG A 259 34.51 -16.91 -1.28
CA ARG A 259 35.98 -16.86 -1.36
C ARG A 259 36.49 -15.65 -2.15
N LEU A 260 36.14 -14.43 -1.72
CA LEU A 260 36.78 -13.21 -2.23
C LEU A 260 37.84 -12.75 -1.22
N ARG A 261 39.11 -12.72 -1.64
CA ARG A 261 40.20 -12.14 -0.85
C ARG A 261 40.24 -10.64 -1.14
N GLN A 262 40.17 -9.82 -0.09
CA GLN A 262 40.28 -8.37 -0.20
C GLN A 262 41.75 -7.96 -0.13
N VAL A 263 42.20 -7.10 -1.05
CA VAL A 263 43.56 -6.54 -1.05
C VAL A 263 43.44 -5.03 -0.88
N ARG A 264 44.16 -4.49 0.12
CA ARG A 264 44.23 -3.05 0.37
C ARG A 264 44.95 -2.37 -0.80
N PRO A 265 44.46 -1.22 -1.31
CA PRO A 265 45.29 -0.39 -2.18
C PRO A 265 46.53 0.09 -1.42
N GLY A 266 47.69 -0.01 -2.07
CA GLY A 266 48.99 0.46 -1.58
C GLY A 266 49.18 1.96 -1.75
#